data_AF-A0A7C7V9Z5-F1
#
_entry.id   AF-A0A7C7V9Z5-F1
#
_cell.length_a   1.000
_cell.length_b   1.000
_cell.length_c   1.000
_cell.angle_alpha   90.00
_cell.angle_beta   90.00
_cell.angle_gamma   90.00
#
_symmetry.space_group_name_H-M   'P 1'
#
loop_
_entity.id
_entity.type
_entity.pdbx_description
1 polymer ?
#
loop_
_entity_poly.entity_id
_entity_poly.type
_entity_poly.pdbx_seq_one_letter_code
_entity_poly.pdbx_strand_id
1 'polypeptide(L)'
;MTRLKHYLPEICIFLTLLACYAYFFPRWADWNQNSRLDLVMAIVDKGTLCIDDYYQNTGDYALFEGHYYSTKAPGSAFLGVPVYWVFKQLVNSPMVNQVLNWLGSSRAVAGTLREGGTGLLPDKLYVALALYAITLFTVSIPSALLGVGLYRFTGYYSSSRAHRLWVTLTYGLATSAFPYAGSYLGHQIVATLLFFSFYLVFLVSSGVIGPRILLLVGFLMSYAVITEYPVALIAGAIFFYALYRLPSKTWVALLIPGGILPIVMWMVYNYLIFHTPIAFGYLYAPLYTDKNTVGFFSLTYPRLEP
;
A
#
# COMPACT_ATOMS: atom_id res chain seq x y z
N MET A 1 12.47 30.75 -13.53
CA MET A 1 11.14 30.51 -14.15
C MET A 1 11.14 29.51 -15.32
N THR A 2 12.24 29.33 -16.07
CA THR A 2 12.33 28.41 -17.24
C THR A 2 12.30 26.92 -16.89
N ARG A 3 12.95 26.48 -15.81
CA ARG A 3 12.93 25.06 -15.37
C ARG A 3 11.56 24.58 -14.87
N LEU A 4 10.77 25.46 -14.24
CA LEU A 4 9.46 25.09 -13.70
C LEU A 4 8.45 24.80 -14.82
N LYS A 5 8.49 25.57 -15.91
CA LYS A 5 7.64 25.36 -17.09
C LYS A 5 7.90 24.02 -17.78
N HIS A 6 9.12 23.47 -17.66
CA HIS A 6 9.47 22.17 -18.25
C HIS A 6 8.73 21.01 -17.56
N TYR A 7 8.51 21.08 -16.25
CA TYR A 7 7.86 20.04 -15.45
C TYR A 7 6.38 20.33 -15.15
N LEU A 8 5.82 21.37 -15.75
CA LEU A 8 4.44 21.77 -15.52
C LEU A 8 3.44 20.64 -15.80
N PRO A 9 3.56 19.85 -16.90
CA PRO A 9 2.65 18.73 -17.13
C PRO A 9 2.69 17.69 -16.01
N GLU A 10 3.87 17.30 -15.55
CA GLU A 10 4.01 16.33 -14.45
C GLU A 10 3.41 16.85 -13.14
N ILE A 11 3.61 18.13 -12.82
CA ILE A 11 3.03 18.76 -11.62
C ILE A 11 1.50 18.76 -11.74
N CYS A 12 0.95 19.16 -12.89
CA CYS A 12 -0.48 19.15 -13.11
C CYS A 12 -1.08 17.74 -12.98
N ILE A 13 -0.45 16.73 -13.61
CA ILE A 13 -0.89 15.33 -13.50
C ILE A 13 -0.88 14.88 -12.03
N PHE A 14 0.23 15.12 -11.33
CA PHE A 14 0.37 14.75 -9.93
C PHE A 14 -0.71 15.37 -9.07
N LEU A 15 -0.91 16.69 -9.16
CA LEU A 15 -1.89 17.42 -8.36
C LEU A 15 -3.32 17.03 -8.72
N THR A 16 -3.64 16.83 -10.00
CA THR A 16 -4.98 16.37 -10.42
C THR A 16 -5.28 14.98 -9.88
N LEU A 17 -4.38 14.02 -10.08
CA LEU A 17 -4.58 12.65 -9.58
C LEU A 17 -4.64 12.63 -8.05
N LEU A 18 -3.73 13.33 -7.37
CA LEU A 18 -3.73 13.40 -5.91
C LEU A 18 -5.02 14.02 -5.38
N ALA A 19 -5.51 15.11 -5.99
CA ALA A 19 -6.77 15.73 -5.59
C ALA A 19 -7.93 14.74 -5.75
N CYS A 20 -8.00 14.00 -6.87
CA CYS A 20 -9.03 12.99 -7.08
C CYS A 20 -8.94 11.83 -6.07
N TYR A 21 -7.73 11.33 -5.78
CA TYR A 21 -7.53 10.20 -4.87
C TYR A 21 -7.74 10.58 -3.40
N ALA A 22 -7.40 11.80 -3.01
CA ALA A 22 -7.54 12.31 -1.65
C ALA A 22 -8.94 12.85 -1.34
N TYR A 23 -9.75 13.14 -2.37
CA TYR A 23 -11.09 13.70 -2.17
C TYR A 23 -12.03 12.76 -1.42
N PHE A 24 -11.94 11.46 -1.67
CA PHE A 24 -12.79 10.46 -1.03
C PHE A 24 -12.09 9.90 0.20
N PHE A 25 -12.77 9.97 1.35
CA PHE A 25 -12.28 9.31 2.56
C PHE A 25 -12.26 7.79 2.38
N PRO A 26 -11.23 7.10 2.90
CA PRO A 26 -11.19 5.65 2.91
C PRO A 26 -12.45 5.08 3.57
N ARG A 27 -12.93 3.95 3.05
CA ARG A 27 -14.07 3.25 3.67
C ARG A 27 -13.68 2.79 5.07
N TRP A 28 -14.32 3.40 6.07
CA TRP A 28 -14.04 3.21 7.49
C TRP A 28 -14.64 1.92 8.08
N ALA A 29 -15.62 1.32 7.40
CA ALA A 29 -16.21 0.02 7.74
C ALA A 29 -15.77 -1.06 6.75
N ASP A 30 -14.45 -1.26 6.62
CA ASP A 30 -13.86 -2.24 5.72
C ASP A 30 -12.86 -3.12 6.48
N TRP A 31 -13.19 -4.41 6.61
CA TRP A 31 -12.38 -5.37 7.37
C TRP A 31 -10.94 -5.48 6.84
N ASN A 32 -10.77 -5.34 5.53
CA ASN A 32 -9.48 -5.51 4.88
C ASN A 32 -8.52 -4.36 5.25
N GLN A 33 -9.02 -3.12 5.23
CA GLN A 33 -8.27 -1.94 5.65
C GLN A 33 -8.06 -1.93 7.17
N ASN A 34 -9.10 -2.24 7.94
CA ASN A 34 -9.05 -2.21 9.40
C ASN A 34 -8.03 -3.21 9.95
N SER A 35 -7.97 -4.43 9.40
CA SER A 35 -6.97 -5.43 9.81
C SER A 35 -5.52 -4.95 9.66
N ARG A 36 -5.24 -4.10 8.66
CA ARG A 36 -3.90 -3.49 8.49
C ARG A 36 -3.69 -2.34 9.48
N LEU A 37 -4.71 -1.51 9.66
CA LEU A 37 -4.67 -0.38 10.59
C LEU A 37 -4.51 -0.85 12.04
N ASP A 38 -5.22 -1.90 12.44
CA ASP A 38 -5.16 -2.49 13.78
C ASP A 38 -3.73 -2.95 14.10
N LEU A 39 -3.02 -3.54 13.13
CA LEU A 39 -1.61 -3.89 13.29
C LEU A 39 -0.71 -2.65 13.42
N VAL A 40 -0.96 -1.60 12.64
CA VAL A 40 -0.23 -0.32 12.77
C VAL A 40 -0.40 0.28 14.16
N MET A 41 -1.64 0.32 14.65
CA MET A 41 -1.97 0.84 15.98
C MET A 41 -1.35 -0.02 17.08
N ALA A 42 -1.45 -1.35 17.01
CA ALA A 42 -0.81 -2.26 17.96
C ALA A 42 0.70 -2.05 18.08
N ILE A 43 1.40 -1.88 16.95
CA ILE A 43 2.85 -1.62 16.94
C ILE A 43 3.16 -0.28 17.62
N VAL A 44 2.45 0.78 17.27
CA VAL A 44 2.79 2.15 17.72
C VAL A 44 2.27 2.46 19.12
N ASP A 45 1.09 1.98 19.47
CA ASP A 45 0.42 2.31 20.74
C ASP A 45 0.78 1.35 21.85
N LYS A 46 1.07 0.09 21.52
CA LYS A 46 1.26 -1.00 22.49
C LYS A 46 2.62 -1.68 22.37
N GLY A 47 3.38 -1.43 21.30
CA GLY A 47 4.66 -2.10 21.06
C GLY A 47 4.52 -3.61 20.84
N THR A 48 3.36 -4.05 20.35
CA THR A 48 3.06 -5.47 20.12
C THR A 48 2.63 -5.74 18.68
N LEU A 49 2.73 -7.00 18.25
CA LEU A 49 2.21 -7.48 16.97
C LEU A 49 0.78 -8.06 17.10
N CYS A 50 0.31 -8.30 18.33
CA CYS A 50 -1.05 -8.75 18.60
C CYS A 50 -2.03 -7.58 18.47
N ILE A 51 -3.18 -7.81 17.84
CA ILE A 51 -4.24 -6.83 17.66
C ILE A 51 -5.40 -7.03 18.65
N ASP A 52 -5.15 -7.65 19.81
CA ASP A 52 -6.18 -8.00 20.81
C ASP A 52 -7.04 -6.82 21.27
N ASP A 53 -6.44 -5.62 21.36
CA ASP A 53 -7.13 -4.40 21.77
C ASP A 53 -7.98 -3.78 20.63
N TYR A 54 -7.82 -4.25 19.39
CA TYR A 54 -8.34 -3.61 18.18
C TYR A 54 -9.15 -4.55 17.26
N TYR A 55 -9.05 -5.87 17.45
CA TYR A 55 -9.58 -6.86 16.48
C TYR A 55 -11.09 -6.73 16.23
N GLN A 56 -11.87 -6.14 17.14
CA GLN A 56 -13.31 -5.92 16.93
C GLN A 56 -13.61 -5.00 15.75
N ASN A 57 -12.62 -4.26 15.23
CA ASN A 57 -12.74 -3.44 14.03
C ASN A 57 -12.79 -4.26 12.73
N THR A 58 -12.46 -5.55 12.77
CA THR A 58 -12.31 -6.38 11.57
C THR A 58 -12.79 -7.82 11.76
N GLY A 59 -13.32 -8.44 10.70
CA GLY A 59 -13.46 -9.89 10.59
C GLY A 59 -12.24 -10.57 9.95
N ASP A 60 -11.29 -9.79 9.43
CA ASP A 60 -10.09 -10.28 8.74
C ASP A 60 -8.92 -10.46 9.73
N TYR A 61 -9.15 -11.22 10.80
CA TYR A 61 -8.13 -11.55 11.82
C TYR A 61 -7.71 -13.02 11.78
N ALA A 62 -6.49 -13.27 12.23
CA ALA A 62 -5.91 -14.58 12.48
C ALA A 62 -5.95 -14.86 13.98
N LEU A 63 -6.22 -16.09 14.38
CA LEU A 63 -6.17 -16.53 15.78
C LEU A 63 -5.05 -17.56 15.94
N PHE A 64 -4.04 -17.24 16.74
CA PHE A 64 -2.91 -18.12 17.00
C PHE A 64 -2.54 -18.04 18.48
N GLU A 65 -2.42 -19.19 19.14
CA GLU A 65 -2.10 -19.31 20.58
C GLU A 65 -2.92 -18.40 21.52
N GLY A 66 -4.20 -18.17 21.19
CA GLY A 66 -5.11 -17.35 22.01
C GLY A 66 -5.03 -15.84 21.76
N HIS A 67 -4.20 -15.40 20.82
CA HIS A 67 -4.05 -13.99 20.42
C HIS A 67 -4.52 -13.73 18.99
N TYR A 68 -4.97 -12.50 18.74
CA TYR A 68 -5.45 -12.03 17.45
C TYR A 68 -4.34 -11.32 16.68
N TYR A 69 -4.23 -11.60 15.38
CA TYR A 69 -3.25 -11.00 14.48
C TYR A 69 -3.88 -10.55 13.15
N SER A 70 -3.18 -9.69 12.40
CA SER A 70 -3.61 -9.36 11.04
C SER A 70 -3.48 -10.57 10.10
N THR A 71 -4.48 -10.81 9.27
CA THR A 71 -4.41 -11.84 8.20
C THR A 71 -3.62 -11.38 6.98
N LYS A 72 -3.30 -10.08 6.91
CA LYS A 72 -2.73 -9.44 5.72
C LYS A 72 -1.21 -9.53 5.74
N ALA A 73 -0.62 -9.45 4.56
CA ALA A 73 0.83 -9.33 4.46
C ALA A 73 1.28 -8.02 5.13
N PRO A 74 2.40 -8.01 5.88
CA PRO A 74 2.72 -6.91 6.79
C PRO A 74 3.26 -5.65 6.09
N GLY A 75 3.62 -5.73 4.80
CA GLY A 75 4.30 -4.64 4.09
C GLY A 75 3.52 -3.31 4.10
N SER A 76 2.20 -3.34 3.91
CA SER A 76 1.39 -2.12 4.01
C SER A 76 1.38 -1.54 5.42
N ALA A 77 1.30 -2.41 6.45
CA ALA A 77 1.32 -1.98 7.85
C ALA A 77 2.68 -1.36 8.22
N PHE A 78 3.79 -1.95 7.76
CA PHE A 78 5.12 -1.38 7.97
C PHE A 78 5.29 0.03 7.38
N LEU A 79 4.69 0.33 6.21
CA LEU A 79 4.64 1.70 5.68
C LEU A 79 3.75 2.62 6.54
N GLY A 80 2.68 2.07 7.11
CA GLY A 80 1.73 2.81 7.94
C GLY A 80 2.30 3.23 9.29
N VAL A 81 3.16 2.41 9.91
CA VAL A 81 3.78 2.67 11.22
C VAL A 81 4.39 4.06 11.36
N PRO A 82 5.37 4.49 10.51
CA PRO A 82 5.96 5.81 10.65
C PRO A 82 4.95 6.95 10.40
N VAL A 83 3.98 6.75 9.49
CA VAL A 83 2.96 7.76 9.20
C VAL A 83 2.02 7.94 10.39
N TYR A 84 1.54 6.83 10.96
CA TYR A 84 0.66 6.85 12.13
C TYR A 84 1.37 7.42 13.35
N TRP A 85 2.65 7.07 13.57
CA TRP A 85 3.45 7.65 14.64
C TRP A 85 3.52 9.17 14.51
N VAL A 86 3.88 9.71 13.33
CA VAL A 86 3.88 11.17 13.10
C VAL A 86 2.49 11.77 13.30
N PHE A 87 1.44 11.15 12.76
CA PHE A 87 0.06 11.59 12.94
C PHE A 87 -0.30 11.71 14.43
N LYS A 88 0.01 10.70 15.23
CA LYS A 88 -0.25 10.68 16.67
C LYS A 88 0.48 11.82 17.39
N GLN A 89 1.74 12.09 17.04
CA GLN A 89 2.50 13.20 17.61
C GLN A 89 1.87 14.58 17.26
N LEU A 90 1.37 14.73 16.04
CA LEU A 90 0.73 15.98 15.59
C LEU A 90 -0.65 16.18 16.21
N VAL A 91 -1.46 15.12 16.31
CA VAL A 91 -2.81 15.17 16.89
C VAL A 91 -2.77 15.50 18.37
N ASN A 92 -1.79 14.95 19.10
CA ASN A 92 -1.60 15.27 20.52
C ASN A 92 -1.13 16.71 20.77
N SER A 93 -0.86 17.51 19.74
CA SER A 93 -0.54 18.93 19.92
C SER A 93 -1.77 19.71 20.42
N PRO A 94 -1.60 20.67 21.34
CA PRO A 94 -2.72 21.47 21.86
C PRO A 94 -3.55 22.16 20.77
N MET A 95 -2.89 22.58 19.68
CA MET A 95 -3.53 23.24 18.54
C MET A 95 -4.46 22.28 17.77
N VAL A 96 -4.01 21.06 17.48
CA VAL A 96 -4.82 20.10 16.72
C VAL A 96 -5.96 19.56 17.57
N ASN A 97 -5.73 19.32 18.86
CA ASN A 97 -6.77 18.93 19.81
C ASN A 97 -7.90 19.97 19.89
N GLN A 98 -7.58 21.27 19.88
CA GLN A 98 -8.58 22.33 19.86
C GLN A 98 -9.44 22.29 18.58
N VAL A 99 -8.81 22.05 17.43
CA VAL A 99 -9.52 21.93 16.14
C VAL A 99 -10.40 20.67 16.10
N LEU A 100 -9.91 19.53 16.59
CA LEU A 100 -10.68 18.28 16.65
C LEU A 100 -11.89 18.40 17.58
N ASN A 101 -11.73 19.06 18.73
CA ASN A 101 -12.83 19.33 19.65
C ASN A 101 -13.86 20.30 19.03
N TRP A 102 -13.41 21.29 18.26
CA TRP A 102 -14.28 22.16 17.50
C TRP A 102 -15.05 21.42 16.40
N LEU A 103 -14.38 20.52 15.66
CA LEU A 103 -15.03 19.67 14.65
C LEU A 103 -16.04 18.71 15.29
N GLY A 104 -15.70 18.07 16.42
CA GLY A 104 -16.59 17.18 17.17
C GLY A 104 -17.83 17.87 17.76
N SER A 105 -17.73 19.16 18.10
CA SER A 105 -18.86 19.99 18.58
C SER A 105 -19.73 20.57 17.46
N SER A 106 -19.38 20.35 16.20
CA SER A 106 -20.18 20.75 15.04
C SER A 106 -21.50 19.98 15.00
N ARG A 107 -22.64 20.67 14.83
CA ARG A 107 -23.98 20.04 14.74
C ARG A 107 -24.09 18.96 13.65
N ALA A 108 -23.32 19.09 12.57
CA ALA A 108 -23.24 18.10 11.49
C ALA A 108 -22.58 16.78 11.94
N VAL A 109 -21.58 16.84 12.83
CA VAL A 109 -20.90 15.65 13.40
C VAL A 109 -21.73 15.08 14.55
N ALA A 110 -22.28 15.95 15.40
CA ALA A 110 -23.20 15.57 16.49
C ALA A 110 -24.43 14.78 16.01
N GLY A 111 -24.95 15.10 14.81
CA GLY A 111 -26.06 14.34 14.19
C GLY A 111 -25.70 12.92 13.76
N THR A 112 -24.40 12.64 13.55
CA THR A 112 -23.91 11.27 13.24
C THR A 112 -23.61 10.47 14.51
N LEU A 113 -23.35 11.13 15.64
CA LEU A 113 -22.94 10.61 16.95
C LEU A 113 -24.09 9.98 17.79
N ARG A 114 -24.91 9.09 17.22
CA ARG A 114 -25.92 8.35 18.01
C ARG A 114 -25.29 7.15 18.74
N GLU A 115 -25.49 7.06 20.06
CA GLU A 115 -25.29 5.81 20.80
C GLU A 115 -26.23 4.72 20.22
N GLY A 116 -25.64 3.68 19.63
CA GLY A 116 -26.35 2.63 18.89
C GLY A 116 -26.43 2.82 17.36
N GLY A 117 -25.95 3.94 16.82
CA GLY A 117 -25.79 4.16 15.38
C GLY A 117 -24.37 3.93 14.88
N THR A 118 -24.18 3.86 13.56
CA THR A 118 -22.87 3.93 12.88
C THR A 118 -22.28 5.36 12.99
N GLY A 119 -22.20 5.90 14.19
CA GLY A 119 -21.75 7.26 14.46
C GLY A 119 -20.26 7.39 14.76
N LEU A 120 -19.72 8.58 14.48
CA LEU A 120 -18.33 8.98 14.73
C LEU A 120 -18.09 9.31 16.21
N LEU A 121 -18.05 8.31 17.09
CA LEU A 121 -17.48 8.47 18.44
C LEU A 121 -16.10 9.17 18.35
N PRO A 122 -15.66 9.98 19.33
CA PRO A 122 -14.35 10.66 19.28
C PRO A 122 -13.19 9.73 18.91
N ASP A 123 -13.19 8.50 19.45
CA ASP A 123 -12.21 7.47 19.12
C ASP A 123 -12.33 7.01 17.65
N LYS A 124 -13.54 6.92 17.11
CA LYS A 124 -13.78 6.57 15.70
C LYS A 124 -13.35 7.69 14.75
N LEU A 125 -13.48 8.95 15.15
CA LEU A 125 -12.96 10.08 14.38
C LEU A 125 -11.43 10.04 14.33
N TYR A 126 -10.79 9.77 15.46
CA TYR A 126 -9.34 9.59 15.52
C TYR A 126 -8.87 8.47 14.58
N VAL A 127 -9.49 7.29 14.66
CA VAL A 127 -9.19 6.13 13.80
C VAL A 127 -9.42 6.46 12.32
N ALA A 128 -10.50 7.18 11.98
CA ALA A 128 -10.79 7.58 10.59
C ALA A 128 -9.74 8.56 10.04
N LEU A 129 -9.30 9.53 10.86
CA LEU A 129 -8.25 10.48 10.47
C LEU A 129 -6.88 9.81 10.35
N ALA A 130 -6.57 8.87 11.25
CA ALA A 130 -5.39 8.04 11.16
C ALA A 130 -5.38 7.23 9.86
N LEU A 131 -6.48 6.55 9.54
CA LEU A 131 -6.65 5.80 8.31
C LEU A 131 -6.50 6.69 7.06
N TYR A 132 -7.11 7.88 7.08
CA TYR A 132 -6.97 8.86 6.01
C TYR A 132 -5.51 9.30 5.82
N ALA A 133 -4.82 9.67 6.90
CA ALA A 133 -3.42 10.09 6.84
C ALA A 133 -2.53 8.97 6.29
N ILE A 134 -2.67 7.76 6.81
CA ILE A 134 -1.93 6.59 6.33
C ILE A 134 -2.22 6.35 4.83
N THR A 135 -3.48 6.38 4.42
CA THR A 135 -3.86 6.17 3.01
C THR A 135 -3.24 7.24 2.11
N LEU A 136 -3.31 8.50 2.50
CA LEU A 136 -2.78 9.62 1.73
C LEU A 136 -1.28 9.46 1.46
N PHE A 137 -0.50 9.17 2.51
CA PHE A 137 0.96 9.12 2.41
C PHE A 137 1.50 7.79 1.87
N THR A 138 0.83 6.67 2.14
CA THR A 138 1.32 5.34 1.75
C THR A 138 0.71 4.84 0.44
N VAL A 139 -0.45 5.36 0.04
CA VAL A 139 -1.19 4.91 -1.17
C VAL A 139 -1.39 6.05 -2.16
N SER A 140 -2.11 7.11 -1.79
CA SER A 140 -2.57 8.13 -2.76
C SER A 140 -1.41 8.92 -3.38
N ILE A 141 -0.44 9.38 -2.58
CA ILE A 141 0.74 10.09 -3.09
C ILE A 141 1.59 9.18 -4.00
N PRO A 142 1.99 7.95 -3.58
CA PRO A 142 2.67 7.01 -4.48
C PRO A 142 1.89 6.71 -5.78
N SER A 143 0.57 6.56 -5.70
CA SER A 143 -0.29 6.32 -6.87
C SER A 143 -0.32 7.52 -7.83
N ALA A 144 -0.30 8.74 -7.31
CA ALA A 144 -0.20 9.94 -8.14
C ALA A 144 1.19 10.04 -8.80
N LEU A 145 2.26 9.67 -8.09
CA LEU A 145 3.61 9.57 -8.64
C LEU A 145 3.72 8.48 -9.71
N LEU A 146 3.01 7.36 -9.56
CA LEU A 146 2.89 6.33 -10.59
C LEU A 146 2.30 6.93 -11.88
N GLY A 147 1.27 7.78 -11.78
CA GLY A 147 0.74 8.52 -12.94
C GLY A 147 1.79 9.38 -13.63
N VAL A 148 2.61 10.11 -12.87
CA VAL A 148 3.75 10.87 -13.43
C VAL A 148 4.77 9.94 -14.10
N GLY A 149 5.07 8.80 -13.49
CA GLY A 149 5.94 7.77 -14.04
C GLY A 149 5.42 7.25 -15.38
N LEU A 150 4.13 6.95 -15.46
CA LEU A 150 3.45 6.48 -16.68
C LEU A 150 3.46 7.54 -17.78
N TYR A 151 3.23 8.82 -17.43
CA TYR A 151 3.36 9.94 -18.36
C TYR A 151 4.77 10.07 -18.94
N ARG A 152 5.81 9.83 -18.13
CA ARG A 152 7.21 9.86 -18.60
C ARG A 152 7.54 8.65 -19.45
N PHE A 153 7.15 7.46 -19.01
CA PHE A 153 7.39 6.20 -19.72
C PHE A 153 6.75 6.19 -21.12
N THR A 154 5.50 6.66 -21.23
CA THR A 154 4.81 6.80 -22.53
C THR A 154 5.52 7.76 -23.49
N GLY A 155 6.35 8.68 -22.98
CA GLY A 155 7.19 9.56 -23.78
C GLY A 155 8.27 8.85 -24.61
N TYR A 156 8.65 7.62 -24.25
CA TYR A 156 9.56 6.80 -25.06
C TYR A 156 8.92 6.22 -26.33
N TYR A 157 7.59 6.24 -26.42
CA TYR A 157 6.83 5.67 -27.54
C TYR A 157 6.01 6.70 -28.31
N SER A 158 5.69 7.83 -27.68
CA SER A 158 4.84 8.86 -28.26
C SER A 158 5.35 10.27 -27.94
N SER A 159 5.61 11.06 -28.97
CA SER A 159 5.92 12.50 -28.84
C SER A 159 4.67 13.34 -28.54
N SER A 160 3.46 12.84 -28.83
CA SER A 160 2.20 13.54 -28.60
C SER A 160 1.91 13.68 -27.10
N ARG A 161 1.86 14.93 -26.62
CA ARG A 161 1.50 15.26 -25.23
C ARG A 161 0.09 14.83 -24.86
N ALA A 162 -0.87 14.99 -25.78
CA ALA A 162 -2.26 14.61 -25.56
C ALA A 162 -2.39 13.10 -25.36
N HIS A 163 -1.71 12.30 -26.19
CA HIS A 163 -1.74 10.84 -26.07
C HIS A 163 -1.18 10.37 -24.72
N ARG A 164 -0.03 10.92 -24.29
CA ARG A 164 0.58 10.60 -22.99
C ARG A 164 -0.33 10.98 -21.81
N LEU A 165 -1.02 12.11 -21.91
CA LEU A 165 -2.02 12.54 -20.91
C LEU A 165 -3.20 11.58 -20.87
N TRP A 166 -3.77 11.22 -22.02
CA TRP A 166 -4.89 10.28 -22.10
C TRP A 166 -4.55 8.93 -21.50
N VAL A 167 -3.41 8.33 -21.85
CA VAL A 167 -2.98 7.05 -21.26
C VAL A 167 -2.90 7.15 -19.73
N THR A 168 -2.33 8.25 -19.22
CA THR A 168 -2.14 8.45 -17.78
C THR A 168 -3.46 8.65 -17.04
N LEU A 169 -4.34 9.52 -17.56
CA LEU A 169 -5.63 9.82 -16.94
C LEU A 169 -6.62 8.67 -17.08
N THR A 170 -6.62 7.96 -18.22
CA THR A 170 -7.43 6.75 -18.41
C THR A 170 -7.02 5.69 -17.40
N TYR A 171 -5.72 5.42 -17.23
CA TYR A 171 -5.25 4.51 -16.17
C TYR A 171 -5.72 4.99 -14.80
N GLY A 172 -5.39 6.23 -14.42
CA GLY A 172 -5.59 6.73 -13.05
C GLY A 172 -7.05 6.95 -12.65
N LEU A 173 -7.92 7.33 -13.58
CA LEU A 173 -9.30 7.76 -13.29
C LEU A 173 -10.38 6.86 -13.92
N ALA A 174 -10.05 6.10 -14.98
CA ALA A 174 -11.00 5.26 -15.70
C ALA A 174 -10.69 3.76 -15.58
N THR A 175 -9.93 3.35 -14.56
CA THR A 175 -9.73 1.95 -14.20
C THR A 175 -9.90 1.73 -12.70
N SER A 176 -9.76 0.48 -12.25
CA SER A 176 -9.73 0.13 -10.83
C SER A 176 -8.58 0.80 -10.06
N ALA A 177 -7.59 1.39 -10.73
CA ALA A 177 -6.59 2.21 -10.05
C ALA A 177 -7.22 3.34 -9.22
N PHE A 178 -8.30 3.94 -9.71
CA PHE A 178 -8.97 5.05 -9.01
C PHE A 178 -9.50 4.67 -7.62
N PRO A 179 -10.41 3.70 -7.46
CA PRO A 179 -10.93 3.33 -6.14
C PRO A 179 -9.84 2.77 -5.20
N TYR A 180 -8.82 2.10 -5.74
CA TYR A 180 -7.72 1.57 -4.93
C TYR A 180 -6.67 2.61 -4.53
N ALA A 181 -6.56 3.74 -5.23
CA ALA A 181 -5.63 4.82 -4.87
C ALA A 181 -6.09 5.64 -3.65
N GLY A 182 -7.39 5.59 -3.33
CA GLY A 182 -8.00 6.23 -2.16
C GLY A 182 -8.33 5.26 -1.01
N SER A 183 -7.83 4.02 -1.05
CA SER A 183 -8.12 2.98 -0.05
C SER A 183 -6.83 2.39 0.51
N TYR A 184 -6.77 2.13 1.82
CA TYR A 184 -5.58 1.54 2.47
C TYR A 184 -5.46 0.03 2.22
N LEU A 185 -5.21 -0.30 0.96
CA LEU A 185 -5.09 -1.66 0.44
C LEU A 185 -3.74 -1.83 -0.26
N GLY A 186 -3.27 -3.06 -0.40
CA GLY A 186 -1.97 -3.33 -1.02
C GLY A 186 -1.93 -3.04 -2.52
N HIS A 187 -3.07 -3.04 -3.22
CA HIS A 187 -3.13 -3.04 -4.69
C HIS A 187 -2.38 -1.89 -5.37
N GLN A 188 -2.63 -0.64 -5.00
CA GLN A 188 -1.91 0.49 -5.63
C GLN A 188 -0.49 0.68 -5.08
N ILE A 189 -0.23 0.24 -3.84
CA ILE A 189 1.13 0.19 -3.29
C ILE A 189 1.99 -0.73 -4.18
N VAL A 190 1.56 -1.98 -4.40
CA VAL A 190 2.31 -2.94 -5.20
C VAL A 190 2.35 -2.57 -6.68
N ALA A 191 1.28 -1.99 -7.25
CA ALA A 191 1.32 -1.48 -8.62
C ALA A 191 2.40 -0.41 -8.79
N THR A 192 2.51 0.50 -7.83
CA THR A 192 3.54 1.56 -7.82
C THR A 192 4.94 0.96 -7.71
N LEU A 193 5.18 0.09 -6.73
CA LEU A 193 6.47 -0.55 -6.50
C LEU A 193 6.94 -1.35 -7.72
N LEU A 194 6.04 -2.14 -8.33
CA LEU A 194 6.37 -2.99 -9.48
C LEU A 194 6.52 -2.19 -10.77
N PHE A 195 5.70 -1.17 -11.00
CA PHE A 195 5.89 -0.29 -12.15
C PHE A 195 7.24 0.42 -12.09
N PHE A 196 7.61 1.00 -10.94
CA PHE A 196 8.92 1.65 -10.81
C PHE A 196 10.07 0.65 -10.87
N SER A 197 9.89 -0.58 -10.37
CA SER A 197 10.87 -1.66 -10.57
C SER A 197 11.11 -1.94 -12.05
N PHE A 198 10.04 -2.15 -12.82
CA PHE A 198 10.11 -2.33 -14.27
C PHE A 198 10.73 -1.12 -14.97
N TYR A 199 10.28 0.09 -14.63
CA TYR A 199 10.70 1.31 -15.31
C TYR A 199 12.19 1.60 -15.06
N LEU A 200 12.68 1.38 -13.84
CA LEU A 200 14.11 1.51 -13.52
C LEU A 200 14.96 0.48 -14.28
N VAL A 201 14.52 -0.78 -14.39
CA VAL A 201 15.21 -1.78 -15.24
C VAL A 201 15.22 -1.33 -16.70
N PHE A 202 14.10 -0.80 -17.21
CA PHE A 202 14.03 -0.25 -18.57
C PHE A 202 15.03 0.89 -18.79
N LEU A 203 15.16 1.83 -17.84
CA LEU A 203 16.10 2.94 -17.92
C LEU A 203 17.57 2.48 -17.89
N VAL A 204 17.90 1.47 -17.06
CA VAL A 204 19.24 0.85 -17.06
C VAL A 204 19.50 0.17 -18.41
N SER A 205 18.54 -0.58 -18.93
CA SER A 205 18.68 -1.27 -20.22
C SER A 205 18.85 -0.30 -21.40
N SER A 206 18.33 0.93 -21.26
CA SER A 206 18.44 2.00 -22.26
C SER A 206 19.68 2.89 -22.06
N GLY A 207 20.55 2.58 -21.07
CA GLY A 207 21.75 3.35 -20.78
C GLY A 207 21.51 4.74 -20.15
N VAL A 208 20.28 5.02 -19.70
CA VAL A 208 19.91 6.34 -19.13
C VAL A 208 20.46 6.48 -17.70
N ILE A 209 20.47 5.38 -16.94
CA ILE A 209 20.96 5.34 -15.56
C ILE A 209 21.86 4.12 -15.33
N GLY A 210 22.76 4.20 -14.35
CA GLY A 210 23.72 3.13 -14.04
C GLY A 210 23.11 1.94 -13.28
N PRO A 211 23.78 0.78 -13.27
CA PRO A 211 23.24 -0.47 -12.72
C PRO A 211 23.08 -0.49 -11.19
N ARG A 212 23.72 0.42 -10.45
CA ARG A 212 23.60 0.48 -8.97
C ARG A 212 22.15 0.64 -8.50
N ILE A 213 21.28 1.25 -9.32
CA ILE A 213 19.86 1.40 -9.03
C ILE A 213 19.12 0.06 -8.92
N LEU A 214 19.70 -1.03 -9.43
CA LEU A 214 19.12 -2.37 -9.32
C LEU A 214 19.06 -2.84 -7.85
N LEU A 215 19.88 -2.29 -6.95
CA LEU A 215 19.71 -2.49 -5.51
C LEU A 215 18.32 -2.01 -5.04
N LEU A 216 17.92 -0.81 -5.47
CA LEU A 216 16.59 -0.29 -5.18
C LEU A 216 15.50 -1.13 -5.86
N VAL A 217 15.71 -1.59 -7.10
CA VAL A 217 14.76 -2.49 -7.78
C VAL A 217 14.53 -3.77 -6.98
N GLY A 218 15.58 -4.41 -6.46
CA GLY A 218 15.47 -5.57 -5.58
C GLY A 218 14.67 -5.29 -4.31
N PHE A 219 14.92 -4.13 -3.69
CA PHE A 219 14.14 -3.66 -2.54
C PHE A 219 12.66 -3.47 -2.90
N LEU A 220 12.34 -2.74 -3.98
CA LEU A 220 10.96 -2.46 -4.38
C LEU A 220 10.19 -3.74 -4.72
N MET A 221 10.82 -4.68 -5.45
CA MET A 221 10.22 -5.96 -5.81
C MET A 221 9.92 -6.82 -4.58
N SER A 222 10.88 -6.98 -3.68
CA SER A 222 10.68 -7.75 -2.44
C SER A 222 9.68 -7.08 -1.49
N TYR A 223 9.71 -5.75 -1.41
CA TYR A 223 8.72 -5.00 -0.62
C TYR A 223 7.31 -5.17 -1.18
N ALA A 224 7.14 -5.23 -2.51
CA ALA A 224 5.86 -5.53 -3.13
C ALA A 224 5.35 -6.93 -2.73
N VAL A 225 6.21 -7.94 -2.72
CA VAL A 225 5.85 -9.32 -2.34
C VAL A 225 5.38 -9.41 -0.88
N ILE A 226 6.05 -8.73 0.05
CA ILE A 226 5.62 -8.72 1.46
C ILE A 226 4.40 -7.81 1.72
N THR A 227 3.96 -7.06 0.71
CA THR A 227 2.73 -6.25 0.75
C THR A 227 1.55 -7.02 0.18
N GLU A 228 1.75 -7.80 -0.88
CA GLU A 228 0.75 -8.70 -1.47
C GLU A 228 1.45 -9.95 -2.05
N TYR A 229 1.31 -11.11 -1.42
CA TYR A 229 2.04 -12.33 -1.84
C TYR A 229 1.85 -12.74 -3.31
N PRO A 230 0.65 -12.65 -3.92
CA PRO A 230 0.44 -13.08 -5.30
C PRO A 230 1.30 -12.32 -6.34
N VAL A 231 1.77 -11.12 -6.00
CA VAL A 231 2.57 -10.31 -6.94
C VAL A 231 3.99 -10.84 -7.12
N ALA A 232 4.40 -11.88 -6.38
CA ALA A 232 5.64 -12.61 -6.62
C ALA A 232 5.77 -13.09 -8.08
N LEU A 233 4.65 -13.41 -8.73
CA LEU A 233 4.63 -13.77 -10.16
C LEU A 233 5.03 -12.59 -11.06
N ILE A 234 4.53 -11.38 -10.77
CA ILE A 234 4.88 -10.16 -11.52
C ILE A 234 6.34 -9.77 -11.24
N ALA A 235 6.78 -9.87 -9.98
CA ALA A 235 8.18 -9.68 -9.62
C ALA A 235 9.09 -10.67 -10.38
N GLY A 236 8.69 -11.94 -10.49
CA GLY A 236 9.38 -12.94 -11.32
C GLY A 236 9.45 -12.54 -12.79
N ALA A 237 8.36 -12.04 -13.37
CA ALA A 237 8.36 -11.53 -14.73
C ALA A 237 9.33 -10.34 -14.92
N ILE A 238 9.41 -9.42 -13.96
CA ILE A 238 10.38 -8.31 -13.98
C ILE A 238 11.82 -8.83 -13.85
N PHE A 239 12.06 -9.84 -13.03
CA PHE A 239 13.36 -10.49 -12.91
C PHE A 239 13.80 -11.12 -14.23
N PHE A 240 12.93 -11.88 -14.90
CA PHE A 240 13.22 -12.45 -16.22
C PHE A 240 13.38 -11.37 -17.30
N TYR A 241 12.60 -10.29 -17.24
CA TYR A 241 12.78 -9.12 -18.09
C TYR A 241 14.15 -8.47 -17.89
N ALA A 242 14.62 -8.33 -16.65
CA ALA A 242 15.96 -7.82 -16.35
C ALA A 242 17.06 -8.77 -16.87
N LEU A 243 16.89 -10.08 -16.66
CA LEU A 243 17.77 -11.10 -17.25
C LEU A 243 17.81 -11.02 -18.78
N TYR A 244 16.70 -10.72 -19.44
CA TYR A 244 16.66 -10.62 -20.90
C TYR A 244 17.29 -9.31 -21.39
N ARG A 245 16.90 -8.17 -20.82
CA ARG A 245 17.20 -6.83 -21.36
C ARG A 245 18.50 -6.20 -20.90
N LEU A 246 19.04 -6.57 -19.74
CA LEU A 246 20.25 -5.94 -19.24
C LEU A 246 21.48 -6.39 -20.07
N PRO A 247 22.39 -5.46 -20.42
CA PRO A 247 23.54 -5.76 -21.26
C PRO A 247 24.54 -6.69 -20.56
N SER A 248 24.66 -6.60 -19.23
CA SER A 248 25.45 -7.53 -18.42
C SER A 248 24.56 -8.31 -17.45
N LYS A 249 24.61 -9.65 -17.52
CA LYS A 249 23.84 -10.53 -16.62
C LYS A 249 24.35 -10.49 -15.19
N THR A 250 25.62 -10.12 -14.98
CA THR A 250 26.18 -9.96 -13.62
C THR A 250 25.50 -8.83 -12.84
N TRP A 251 24.92 -7.84 -13.53
CA TRP A 251 24.19 -6.74 -12.88
C TRP A 251 22.89 -7.21 -12.22
N VAL A 252 22.28 -8.29 -12.70
CA VAL A 252 21.07 -8.88 -12.11
C VAL A 252 21.33 -9.33 -10.67
N ALA A 253 22.57 -9.71 -10.34
CA ALA A 253 22.95 -10.09 -8.98
C ALA A 253 22.74 -8.95 -7.96
N LEU A 254 22.70 -7.68 -8.40
CA LEU A 254 22.40 -6.53 -7.53
C LEU A 254 20.97 -6.51 -7.00
N LEU A 255 20.03 -7.21 -7.65
CA LEU A 255 18.66 -7.35 -7.13
C LEU A 255 18.63 -8.11 -5.80
N ILE A 256 19.56 -9.07 -5.61
CA ILE A 256 19.59 -9.95 -4.44
C ILE A 256 19.84 -9.17 -3.15
N PRO A 257 20.97 -8.45 -2.96
CA PRO A 257 21.22 -7.70 -1.72
C PRO A 257 20.19 -6.59 -1.49
N GLY A 258 19.61 -6.03 -2.56
CA GLY A 258 18.49 -5.09 -2.46
C GLY A 258 17.25 -5.69 -1.80
N GLY A 259 16.97 -6.96 -2.07
CA GLY A 259 15.79 -7.66 -1.56
C GLY A 259 15.93 -8.27 -0.17
N ILE A 260 17.14 -8.32 0.40
CA ILE A 260 17.38 -8.97 1.70
C ILE A 260 16.56 -8.31 2.81
N LEU A 261 16.59 -6.98 2.90
CA LEU A 261 15.97 -6.28 4.03
C LEU A 261 14.45 -6.53 4.15
N PRO A 262 13.61 -6.35 3.10
CA PRO A 262 12.18 -6.62 3.21
C PRO A 262 11.87 -8.10 3.52
N ILE A 263 12.63 -9.03 2.93
CA ILE A 263 12.44 -10.47 3.18
C ILE A 263 12.77 -10.82 4.63
N VAL A 264 13.88 -10.31 5.18
CA VAL A 264 14.25 -10.51 6.59
C VAL A 264 13.20 -9.90 7.51
N MET A 265 12.71 -8.68 7.23
CA MET A 265 11.64 -8.06 8.02
C MET A 265 10.38 -8.94 8.07
N TRP A 266 9.97 -9.51 6.92
CA TRP A 266 8.84 -10.42 6.86
C TRP A 266 9.09 -11.74 7.62
N MET A 267 10.30 -12.31 7.49
CA MET A 267 10.67 -13.52 8.22
C MET A 267 10.69 -13.32 9.73
N VAL A 268 11.25 -12.21 10.20
CA VAL A 268 11.26 -11.85 11.63
C VAL A 268 9.83 -11.65 12.13
N TYR A 269 8.99 -10.92 11.39
CA TYR A 269 7.57 -10.74 11.73
C TYR A 269 6.84 -12.08 11.89
N ASN A 270 6.98 -12.98 10.92
CA ASN A 270 6.36 -14.30 11.02
C ASN A 270 6.92 -15.13 12.17
N TYR A 271 8.24 -15.09 12.39
CA TYR A 271 8.87 -15.87 13.45
C TYR A 271 8.42 -15.42 14.84
N LEU A 272 8.24 -14.11 15.04
CA LEU A 272 7.76 -13.53 16.29
C LEU A 272 6.30 -13.87 16.59
N ILE A 273 5.48 -14.17 15.58
CA ILE A 273 4.06 -14.50 15.74
C ILE A 273 3.82 -16.02 15.72
N PHE A 274 4.30 -16.69 14.68
CA PHE A 274 3.94 -18.07 14.33
C PHE A 274 5.06 -19.08 14.59
N HIS A 275 6.18 -18.65 15.19
CA HIS A 275 7.35 -19.49 15.48
C HIS A 275 7.99 -20.13 14.23
N THR A 276 7.73 -19.57 13.05
CA THR A 276 8.33 -20.00 11.77
C THR A 276 8.58 -18.77 10.89
N PRO A 277 9.70 -18.70 10.14
CA PRO A 277 10.01 -17.54 9.29
C PRO A 277 9.08 -17.42 8.08
N ILE A 278 8.43 -18.51 7.67
CA ILE A 278 7.51 -18.54 6.53
C ILE A 278 6.15 -18.97 7.04
N ALA A 279 5.31 -17.97 7.28
CA ALA A 279 3.91 -18.15 7.62
C ALA A 279 3.05 -17.18 6.80
N PHE A 280 1.77 -17.52 6.71
CA PHE A 280 0.77 -16.71 6.05
C PHE A 280 -0.41 -16.53 7.00
N GLY A 281 -0.63 -15.30 7.47
CA GLY A 281 -1.63 -15.02 8.52
C GLY A 281 -3.04 -15.51 8.17
N TYR A 282 -3.43 -15.46 6.90
CA TYR A 282 -4.75 -15.95 6.46
C TYR A 282 -4.96 -17.46 6.69
N LEU A 283 -3.91 -18.27 6.80
CA LEU A 283 -4.04 -19.71 7.13
C LEU A 283 -4.57 -19.94 8.55
N TYR A 284 -4.48 -18.93 9.42
CA TYR A 284 -4.95 -18.95 10.79
C TYR A 284 -6.26 -18.18 10.97
N ALA A 285 -6.97 -17.85 9.88
CA ALA A 285 -8.21 -17.07 9.91
C ALA A 285 -9.44 -17.97 10.18
N PRO A 286 -10.09 -17.90 11.36
CA PRO A 286 -11.15 -18.83 11.73
C PRO A 286 -12.44 -18.65 10.93
N LEU A 287 -12.68 -17.45 10.37
CA LEU A 287 -13.89 -17.16 9.59
C LEU A 287 -13.80 -17.64 8.12
N TYR A 288 -12.63 -18.10 7.68
CA TYR A 288 -12.38 -18.44 6.27
C TYR A 288 -11.68 -19.79 6.07
N THR A 289 -11.68 -20.65 7.09
CA THR A 289 -11.01 -21.97 7.08
C THR A 289 -11.42 -22.82 5.87
N ASP A 290 -12.71 -22.81 5.51
CA ASP A 290 -13.24 -23.59 4.38
C ASP A 290 -12.82 -23.04 3.00
N LYS A 291 -12.46 -21.75 2.93
CA LYS A 291 -11.99 -21.10 1.68
C LYS A 291 -10.48 -21.14 1.55
N ASN A 292 -9.77 -21.09 2.67
CA ASN A 292 -8.30 -21.02 2.72
C ASN A 292 -7.61 -22.39 2.61
N THR A 293 -8.37 -23.47 2.59
CA THR A 293 -7.89 -24.85 2.49
C THR A 293 -8.06 -25.46 1.09
N VAL A 294 -8.63 -24.73 0.13
CA VAL A 294 -8.93 -25.24 -1.21
C VAL A 294 -7.87 -24.80 -2.22
N GLY A 295 -7.22 -25.77 -2.88
CA GLY A 295 -6.22 -25.50 -3.92
C GLY A 295 -4.83 -25.11 -3.37
N PHE A 296 -3.96 -24.59 -4.23
CA PHE A 296 -2.60 -24.16 -3.83
C PHE A 296 -2.67 -22.69 -3.38
N PHE A 297 -2.58 -22.43 -2.08
CA PHE A 297 -2.77 -21.09 -1.49
C PHE A 297 -4.10 -20.42 -1.88
N SER A 298 -5.21 -21.15 -1.74
CA SER A 298 -6.56 -20.67 -2.12
C SER A 298 -6.76 -20.43 -3.63
N LEU A 299 -5.77 -20.77 -4.47
CA LEU A 299 -5.89 -20.75 -5.92
C LEU A 299 -6.30 -22.12 -6.42
N THR A 300 -7.42 -22.17 -7.13
CA THR A 300 -7.95 -23.38 -7.77
C THR A 300 -8.00 -23.18 -9.28
N TYR A 301 -8.15 -24.27 -10.05
CA TYR A 301 -8.34 -24.17 -11.50
C TYR A 301 -9.66 -23.46 -11.83
N PRO A 302 -9.73 -22.69 -12.93
CA PRO A 302 -10.97 -22.03 -13.35
C PRO A 302 -12.06 -23.08 -13.60
N ARG A 303 -13.22 -22.91 -12.97
CA ARG A 303 -14.41 -23.74 -13.19
C ARG A 303 -15.40 -22.94 -14.03
N LEU A 304 -16.09 -23.62 -14.94
CA LEU A 304 -17.07 -23.00 -15.84
C LEU A 304 -18.40 -22.66 -15.15
N GLU A 305 -18.64 -23.17 -13.94
CA GLU A 305 -19.84 -22.89 -13.16
C GLU A 305 -19.50 -22.44 -11.73
N PRO A 306 -20.32 -21.57 -11.10
CA PRO A 306 -20.11 -21.03 -9.75
C PRO A 306 -20.25 -22.07 -8.64
#